data_AF-A0A8S8YTT2-F1
#
_entry.id   AF-A0A8S8YTT2-F1
#
_cell.length_a   1.000
_cell.length_b   1.000
_cell.length_c   1.000
_cell.angle_alpha   90.00
_cell.angle_beta   90.00
_cell.angle_gamma   90.00
#
_symmetry.space_group_name_H-M   'P 1'
#
loop_
_entity.id
_entity.type
_entity.pdbx_description
1 polymer ?
#
loop_
_entity_poly.entity_id
_entity_poly.type
_entity_poly.pdbx_seq_one_letter_code
_entity_poly.pdbx_strand_id
1 'polypeptide(L)' 'MGREDYVEHLISDQLPVISELSLARWVDVFCEQGWFTNEQTEDIVKASKDYGMKSRLHVDEFRR' A
#
# COMPACT_ATOMS: atom_id res chain seq x y z
N MET A 1 4.70 -15.31 8.46
CA MET A 1 4.39 -14.49 7.28
C MET A 1 5.53 -13.52 7.11
N GLY A 2 6.22 -13.59 5.96
CA GLY A 2 7.28 -12.65 5.60
C GLY A 2 6.72 -11.29 5.19
N ARG A 3 7.62 -10.33 4.95
CA ARG A 3 7.24 -9.00 4.47
C ARG A 3 6.59 -9.07 3.08
N GLU A 4 7.11 -9.92 2.20
CA GLU A 4 6.59 -10.12 0.85
C GLU A 4 5.18 -10.74 0.89
N ASP A 5 4.98 -11.81 1.67
CA ASP A 5 3.67 -12.42 1.88
C ASP A 5 2.62 -11.41 2.36
N TYR A 6 3.02 -10.48 3.24
CA TYR A 6 2.11 -9.45 3.74
C TYR A 6 1.72 -8.44 2.66
N VAL A 7 2.67 -8.01 1.82
CA VAL A 7 2.39 -7.12 0.69
C VAL A 7 1.50 -7.81 -0.34
N GLU A 8 1.76 -9.08 -0.64
CA GLU A 8 0.92 -9.89 -1.51
C GLU A 8 -0.51 -10.00 -0.95
N HIS A 9 -0.66 -10.28 0.35
CA HIS A 9 -1.96 -10.35 1.00
C HIS A 9 -2.71 -9.00 0.97
N LEU A 10 -2.00 -7.88 1.14
CA LEU A 10 -2.59 -6.54 0.99
C LEU A 10 -3.15 -6.35 -0.43
N ILE A 11 -2.38 -6.74 -1.45
CA ILE A 11 -2.69 -6.49 -2.85
C ILE A 11 -3.78 -7.44 -3.37
N SER A 12 -3.66 -8.72 -3.07
CA SER A 12 -4.46 -9.78 -3.69
C SER A 12 -5.72 -10.11 -2.90
N ASP A 13 -5.77 -9.82 -1.59
CA ASP A 13 -6.94 -10.09 -0.75
C ASP A 13 -7.61 -8.82 -0.22
N GLN A 14 -6.85 -7.87 0.33
CA GLN A 14 -7.46 -6.71 1.01
C GLN A 14 -7.93 -5.63 0.04
N LEU A 15 -7.10 -5.22 -0.92
CA LEU A 15 -7.46 -4.18 -1.90
C LEU A 15 -8.76 -4.51 -2.67
N PRO A 16 -8.98 -5.73 -3.19
CA PRO A 16 -10.23 -6.08 -3.86
C PRO A 16 -11.45 -5.88 -2.97
N VAL A 17 -11.40 -6.35 -1.72
CA VAL A 17 -12.51 -6.22 -0.76
C VAL A 17 -12.78 -4.76 -0.42
N ILE A 18 -11.71 -3.97 -0.19
CA ILE A 18 -11.83 -2.54 0.09
C ILE A 18 -12.46 -1.79 -1.09
N SER A 19 -12.08 -2.16 -2.32
CA SER A 19 -12.63 -1.58 -3.54
C SER A 19 -14.09 -1.98 -3.75
N GLU A 20 -14.41 -3.27 -3.67
CA GLU A 20 -15.78 -3.80 -3.87
C GLU A 20 -16.77 -3.18 -2.89
N LEU A 21 -16.37 -3.06 -1.62
CA LEU A 21 -17.18 -2.47 -0.58
C LEU A 21 -17.06 -0.94 -0.49
N SER A 22 -16.28 -0.30 -1.38
CA SER A 22 -16.07 1.15 -1.44
C SER A 22 -15.64 1.76 -0.09
N LEU A 23 -14.78 1.06 0.66
CA LEU A 23 -14.40 1.43 2.03
C LEU A 23 -13.37 2.55 2.10
N ALA A 24 -12.58 2.76 1.03
CA ALA A 24 -11.53 3.76 1.02
C ALA A 24 -11.40 4.46 -0.35
N ARG A 25 -10.92 5.70 -0.29
CA ARG A 25 -10.64 6.56 -1.45
C ARG A 25 -9.15 6.74 -1.73
N TRP A 26 -8.32 6.39 -0.74
CA TRP A 26 -6.89 6.62 -0.75
C TRP A 26 -6.15 5.38 -0.27
N VAL A 27 -4.98 5.15 -0.85
CA VAL A 27 -3.92 4.31 -0.28
C VAL A 27 -2.84 5.26 0.25
N ASP A 28 -2.45 5.10 1.52
CA ASP A 28 -1.45 5.93 2.19
C ASP A 28 -0.35 5.01 2.73
N VAL A 29 0.90 5.21 2.27
CA VAL A 29 2.00 4.26 2.50
C VAL A 29 3.19 4.98 3.13
N PHE A 30 3.70 4.41 4.23
CA PHE A 30 4.96 4.80 4.85
C PHE A 30 6.14 4.17 4.08
N CYS A 31 6.74 4.95 3.20
CA CYS A 31 7.84 4.57 2.33
C CYS A 31 9.18 4.84 3.03
N GLU A 32 9.51 4.03 4.04
CA GLU A 32 10.73 4.20 4.83
C GLU A 32 11.22 2.88 5.47
N GLN A 33 12.48 2.91 5.93
CA GLN A 33 13.12 1.75 6.55
C GLN A 33 12.35 1.30 7.81
N GLY A 34 12.04 0.01 7.89
CA GLY A 34 11.24 -0.57 8.97
C GLY A 34 9.74 -0.70 8.64
N TRP A 35 9.26 0.04 7.64
CA TRP A 35 7.87 0.01 7.16
C TRP A 35 7.80 -0.63 5.78
N PHE A 36 7.63 0.11 4.68
CA PHE A 36 7.68 -0.42 3.31
C PHE A 36 8.93 0.06 2.57
N THR A 37 9.57 -0.84 1.82
CA THR A 37 10.65 -0.46 0.90
C THR A 37 10.07 0.32 -0.29
N ASN A 38 10.94 0.94 -1.09
CA ASN A 38 10.52 1.61 -2.33
C ASN A 38 9.77 0.65 -3.27
N GLU A 39 10.29 -0.56 -3.45
CA GLU A 39 9.68 -1.59 -4.31
C GLU A 39 8.30 -1.99 -3.81
N GLN A 40 8.17 -2.30 -2.51
CA GLN A 40 6.88 -2.65 -1.91
C GLN A 40 5.87 -1.51 -1.99
N THR A 41 6.34 -0.27 -1.78
CA THR A 41 5.50 0.93 -1.92
C THR A 41 5.01 1.07 -3.36
N GLU A 42 5.89 0.87 -4.34
CA GLU A 42 5.55 0.93 -5.75
C GLU A 42 4.50 -0.13 -6.12
N ASP A 43 4.65 -1.36 -5.64
CA ASP A 43 3.69 -2.44 -5.87
C ASP A 43 2.30 -2.12 -5.28
N ILE A 44 2.24 -1.67 -4.02
CA ILE A 44 1.00 -1.28 -3.35
C ILE A 44 0.31 -0.13 -4.09
N VAL A 45 1.06 0.90 -4.48
CA VAL A 45 0.51 2.07 -5.17
C VAL A 45 -0.01 1.70 -6.55
N LYS A 46 0.74 0.90 -7.32
CA LYS A 46 0.31 0.42 -8.64
C LYS A 46 -0.97 -0.41 -8.54
N ALA A 47 -1.01 -1.38 -7.64
CA ALA A 47 -2.19 -2.21 -7.44
C ALA A 47 -3.43 -1.37 -7.04
N SER A 48 -3.27 -0.43 -6.10
CA SER A 48 -4.39 0.43 -5.67
C SER A 48 -4.94 1.31 -6.79
N LYS A 49 -4.11 1.68 -7.77
CA LYS A 49 -4.49 2.51 -8.90
C LYS A 49 -5.46 1.80 -9.84
N ASP A 50 -5.33 0.49 -10.00
CA ASP A 50 -6.24 -0.32 -10.82
C ASP A 50 -7.66 -0.34 -10.23
N TYR A 51 -7.78 -0.10 -8.92
CA TYR A 51 -9.05 0.08 -8.20
C TYR A 51 -9.52 1.54 -8.13
N GLY A 52 -8.87 2.46 -8.85
CA GLY A 52 -9.24 3.88 -8.88
C GLY A 52 -8.93 4.66 -7.60
N MET A 53 -8.12 4.09 -6.70
CA MET A 53 -7.70 4.75 -5.46
C MET A 53 -6.60 5.76 -5.76
N LYS A 54 -6.61 6.88 -5.03
CA LYS A 54 -5.52 7.87 -5.09
C LYS A 54 -4.42 7.51 -4.09
N SER A 55 -3.16 7.77 -4.41
CA SER A 55 -2.06 7.50 -3.49
C SER A 55 -1.59 8.73 -2.71
N ARG A 56 -1.12 8.47 -1.49
CA ARG A 56 -0.31 9.37 -0.65
C ARG A 56 0.86 8.57 -0.11
N LEU A 57 1.99 9.24 0.08
CA LEU A 57 3.21 8.65 0.59
C LEU A 57 3.73 9.49 1.74
N HIS A 58 4.01 8.84 2.85
CA HIS A 58 4.83 9.40 3.92
C HIS A 58 6.26 8.95 3.69
N VAL A 59 7.17 9.91 3.47
CA VAL A 59 8.58 9.66 3.18
C VAL A 59 9.42 10.33 4.25
N ASP A 60 10.31 9.56 4.86
CA ASP A 60 11.23 10.01 5.91
C ASP A 60 10.54 10.71 7.11
N GLU A 61 9.28 10.37 7.40
CA GLU A 61 8.47 11.06 8.41
C GLU A 61 9.00 10.88 9.84
N PHE A 62 9.61 9.72 10.15
CA PHE A 62 10.16 9.45 11.48
C PHE A 62 11.68 9.69 11.59
N ARG A 63 12.32 10.22 10.54
CA ARG A 63 13.74 10.58 10.59
C ARG A 63 13.90 11.97 11.24
N ARG A 64 14.88 12.10 12.15
CA ARG A 64 15.29 13.37 12.76
C ARG A 64 16.28 14.12 11.89
#